data_AF-A0A2V9C8A3-F1
#
_entry.id   AF-A0A2V9C8A3-F1
#
_cell.length_a   1.000
_cell.length_b   1.000
_cell.length_c   1.000
_cell.angle_alpha   90.00
_cell.angle_beta   90.00
_cell.angle_gamma   90.00
#
_symmetry.space_group_name_H-M   'P 1'
#
loop_
_entity.id
_entity.type
_entity.pdbx_description
1 polymer ?
#
loop_
_entity_poly.entity_id
_entity_poly.type
_entity_poly.pdbx_seq_one_letter_code
_entity_poly.pdbx_strand_id
1 'polypeptide(L)'
;MNSKFLFVLGILVLVAVLQIVVLMTADKRRRRALAEAGPRQGFQPIPPGNAPKIALVPILEHKHHTWGQVLQGSRGSSEVLLFDYSYRVGKSGSNQTLVALRSAAASIPKFQLRSNRFLTSAGWGAYQGNRVRFDSDPAFSKSYLLTGPDVQTLASFFSPGLRNFLVSMPDHSWTVEGYGNWLAFYRHGKKVKPADLFEFVDSAGQVAESTFGLARESGPSLSREDDTVIPQGPGAFASLSPAASVKFNFKINGHEVSGGKIAGAVEDEVFRKVKQQMAAKVEGILCPEHHQTPQLDFEGEKLSTMKIRLKTCCEPQQQRALAALGYLASGVLSN
;
A
#
# COMPACT_ATOMS: atom_id res chain seq x y z
N MET A 1 -23.22 -52.21 4.99
CA MET A 1 -22.66 -51.24 4.03
C MET A 1 -22.19 -52.01 2.80
N ASN A 2 -22.67 -51.67 1.61
CA ASN A 2 -22.47 -52.49 0.41
C ASN A 2 -20.97 -52.53 0.02
N SER A 3 -20.43 -53.71 -0.32
CA SER A 3 -19.02 -53.87 -0.74
C SER A 3 -18.65 -52.95 -1.93
N LYS A 4 -19.58 -52.75 -2.86
CA LYS A 4 -19.44 -51.79 -3.98
C LYS A 4 -19.25 -50.34 -3.51
N PHE A 5 -19.89 -49.95 -2.41
CA PHE A 5 -19.77 -48.60 -1.84
C PHE A 5 -18.39 -48.37 -1.21
N LEU A 6 -17.86 -49.36 -0.50
CA LEU A 6 -16.50 -49.30 0.07
C LEU A 6 -15.42 -49.20 -1.03
N PHE A 7 -15.60 -49.92 -2.14
CA PHE A 7 -14.68 -49.87 -3.27
C PHE A 7 -14.66 -48.50 -3.96
N VAL A 8 -15.83 -47.91 -4.23
CA VAL A 8 -15.94 -46.57 -4.81
C VAL A 8 -15.35 -45.50 -3.88
N LEU A 9 -15.63 -45.59 -2.57
CA LEU A 9 -15.04 -44.68 -1.59
C LEU A 9 -13.51 -44.78 -1.56
N GLY A 10 -12.96 -45.99 -1.64
CA GLY A 10 -11.51 -46.21 -1.71
C GLY A 10 -10.84 -45.55 -2.92
N ILE A 11 -11.47 -45.63 -4.10
CA ILE A 11 -10.97 -44.96 -5.31
C ILE A 11 -11.02 -43.44 -5.15
N LEU A 12 -12.11 -42.89 -4.62
CA LEU A 12 -12.23 -41.43 -4.42
C LEU A 12 -11.17 -40.90 -3.46
N VAL A 13 -10.89 -41.63 -2.37
CA VAL A 13 -9.82 -41.29 -1.43
C VAL A 13 -8.45 -41.35 -2.12
N LEU A 14 -8.18 -42.40 -2.90
CA LEU A 14 -6.91 -42.53 -3.64
C LEU A 14 -6.70 -41.36 -4.62
N VAL A 15 -7.73 -41.00 -5.39
CA VAL A 15 -7.69 -39.87 -6.33
C VAL A 15 -7.44 -38.55 -5.59
N ALA A 16 -8.11 -38.32 -4.45
CA ALA A 16 -7.90 -37.13 -3.64
C ALA A 16 -6.47 -37.06 -3.09
N VAL A 17 -5.93 -38.16 -2.58
CA VAL A 17 -4.53 -38.24 -2.10
C VAL A 17 -3.55 -37.97 -3.24
N LEU A 18 -3.75 -38.60 -4.41
CA LEU A 18 -2.89 -38.39 -5.57
C LEU A 18 -2.90 -36.94 -6.03
N GLN A 19 -4.09 -36.30 -6.07
CA GLN A 19 -4.21 -34.88 -6.38
C GLN A 19 -3.44 -34.01 -5.38
N ILE A 20 -3.56 -34.27 -4.06
CA ILE A 20 -2.82 -33.52 -3.03
C ILE A 20 -1.31 -33.67 -3.23
N VAL A 21 -0.81 -34.88 -3.50
CA VAL A 21 0.62 -35.13 -3.73
C VAL A 21 1.14 -34.39 -4.98
N VAL A 22 0.37 -34.38 -6.07
CA VAL A 22 0.72 -33.62 -7.28
C VAL A 22 0.81 -32.12 -6.99
N LEU A 23 -0.13 -31.56 -6.23
CA LEU A 23 -0.11 -30.15 -5.86
C LEU A 23 1.10 -29.80 -4.98
N MET A 24 1.37 -30.61 -3.94
CA MET A 24 2.52 -30.38 -3.04
C MET A 24 3.86 -30.49 -3.78
N THR A 25 3.99 -31.46 -4.69
CA THR A 25 5.21 -31.63 -5.47
C THR A 25 5.40 -30.53 -6.49
N ALA A 26 4.33 -30.02 -7.11
CA ALA A 26 4.40 -28.88 -8.02
C ALA A 26 4.89 -27.60 -7.32
N ASP A 27 4.37 -27.29 -6.13
CA ASP A 27 4.80 -26.13 -5.35
C ASP A 27 6.26 -26.26 -4.88
N LYS A 28 6.67 -27.46 -4.45
CA LYS A 28 8.07 -27.73 -4.07
C LYS A 28 9.02 -27.59 -5.27
N ARG A 29 8.63 -28.11 -6.44
CA ARG A 29 9.39 -27.94 -7.69
C ARG A 29 9.50 -26.48 -8.08
N ARG A 30 8.40 -25.72 -7.96
CA ARG A 30 8.41 -24.28 -8.27
C ARG A 30 9.33 -23.50 -7.34
N ARG A 31 9.27 -23.74 -6.03
CA ARG A 31 10.17 -23.08 -5.06
C ARG A 31 11.64 -23.36 -5.37
N ARG A 32 11.97 -24.61 -5.71
CA ARG A 32 13.32 -24.99 -6.14
C ARG A 32 13.73 -24.29 -7.43
N ALA A 33 12.87 -24.29 -8.44
CA ALA A 33 13.14 -23.62 -9.71
C ALA A 33 13.38 -22.12 -9.51
N LEU A 34 12.62 -21.45 -8.65
CA LEU A 34 12.85 -20.05 -8.27
C LEU A 34 14.19 -19.86 -7.56
N ALA A 35 14.51 -20.70 -6.58
CA ALA A 35 15.75 -20.60 -5.80
C ALA A 35 17.01 -20.89 -6.64
N GLU A 36 16.91 -21.78 -7.64
CA GLU A 36 18.02 -22.14 -8.53
C GLU A 36 18.21 -21.14 -9.67
N ALA A 37 17.11 -20.62 -10.24
CA ALA A 37 17.17 -19.69 -11.36
C ALA A 37 17.49 -18.25 -10.92
N GLY A 38 17.10 -17.86 -9.70
CA GLY A 38 17.35 -16.54 -9.13
C GLY A 38 18.83 -16.10 -9.21
N PRO A 39 19.78 -16.86 -8.64
CA PRO A 39 21.18 -16.44 -8.58
C PRO A 39 21.81 -16.20 -9.95
N ARG A 40 21.43 -17.00 -10.96
CA ARG A 40 21.91 -16.83 -12.35
C ARG A 40 21.43 -15.53 -12.99
N GLN A 41 20.40 -14.91 -12.42
CA GLN A 41 19.73 -13.71 -12.91
C GLN A 41 19.94 -12.50 -11.98
N GLY A 42 20.86 -12.61 -11.02
CA GLY A 42 21.18 -11.57 -10.04
C GLY A 42 20.17 -11.45 -8.90
N PHE A 43 19.30 -12.45 -8.71
CA PHE A 43 18.33 -12.49 -7.62
C PHE A 43 18.75 -13.47 -6.53
N GLN A 44 18.53 -13.09 -5.28
CA GLN A 44 18.79 -13.91 -4.10
C GLN A 44 17.47 -14.27 -3.40
N PRO A 45 17.30 -15.52 -2.95
CA PRO A 45 16.14 -15.90 -2.16
C PRO A 45 16.17 -15.26 -0.77
N ILE A 46 15.07 -14.63 -0.37
CA ILE A 46 14.87 -14.22 1.02
C ILE A 46 14.60 -15.48 1.86
N PRO A 47 15.33 -15.74 2.96
CA PRO A 47 15.12 -16.92 3.78
C PRO A 47 13.72 -16.94 4.40
N PRO A 48 13.09 -18.13 4.53
CA PRO A 48 11.81 -18.28 5.22
C PRO A 48 11.82 -17.62 6.61
N GLY A 49 10.74 -16.93 6.96
CA GLY A 49 10.61 -16.20 8.23
C GLY A 49 10.98 -14.72 8.15
N ASN A 50 11.67 -14.27 7.09
CA ASN A 50 11.90 -12.86 6.83
C ASN A 50 10.80 -12.31 5.91
N ALA A 51 10.02 -11.35 6.39
CA ALA A 51 9.04 -10.67 5.57
C ALA A 51 9.75 -9.73 4.57
N PRO A 52 9.33 -9.70 3.30
CA PRO A 52 9.81 -8.69 2.37
C PRO A 52 9.45 -7.29 2.86
N LYS A 53 10.40 -6.37 2.77
CA LYS A 53 10.17 -4.95 3.09
C LYS A 53 9.51 -4.27 1.89
N ILE A 54 8.20 -4.27 1.85
CA ILE A 54 7.40 -3.69 0.76
C ILE A 54 6.26 -2.84 1.34
N ALA A 55 5.92 -1.75 0.66
CA ALA A 55 4.75 -0.95 1.04
C ALA A 55 3.45 -1.74 0.83
N LEU A 56 2.43 -1.47 1.65
CA LEU A 56 1.10 -2.10 1.54
C LEU A 56 0.32 -1.52 0.35
N VAL A 57 0.76 -1.86 -0.87
CA VAL A 57 -0.04 -1.69 -2.08
C VAL A 57 -1.33 -2.52 -1.97
N PRO A 58 -2.43 -2.12 -2.62
CA PRO A 58 -3.76 -2.72 -2.46
C PRO A 58 -3.84 -4.26 -2.35
N ILE A 59 -3.14 -5.01 -3.21
CA ILE A 59 -3.16 -6.47 -3.22
C ILE A 59 -2.60 -7.07 -1.92
N LEU A 60 -1.66 -6.37 -1.28
CA LEU A 60 -1.02 -6.81 -0.04
C LEU A 60 -1.84 -6.50 1.21
N GLU A 61 -2.96 -5.80 1.08
CA GLU A 61 -3.85 -5.45 2.21
C GLU A 61 -4.83 -6.55 2.59
N HIS A 62 -4.91 -7.62 1.80
CA HIS A 62 -5.80 -8.74 2.09
C HIS A 62 -5.42 -9.38 3.42
N LYS A 63 -6.38 -9.54 4.33
CA LYS A 63 -6.12 -10.10 5.68
C LYS A 63 -5.58 -11.52 5.66
N HIS A 64 -6.12 -12.36 4.77
CA HIS A 64 -5.76 -13.78 4.67
C HIS A 64 -4.98 -14.01 3.39
N HIS A 65 -3.65 -14.02 3.53
CA HIS A 65 -2.75 -14.19 2.41
C HIS A 65 -1.56 -15.07 2.78
N THR A 66 -0.90 -15.59 1.75
CA THR A 66 0.38 -16.29 1.85
C THR A 66 1.30 -15.85 0.72
N TRP A 67 2.60 -15.89 1.02
CA TRP A 67 3.66 -15.55 0.07
C TRP A 67 4.43 -16.82 -0.25
N GLY A 68 4.79 -16.97 -1.52
CA GLY A 68 5.71 -18.01 -1.98
C GLY A 68 7.16 -17.73 -1.57
N GLN A 69 8.10 -18.38 -2.24
CA GLN A 69 9.51 -17.97 -2.16
C GLN A 69 9.62 -16.54 -2.70
N VAL A 70 10.21 -15.65 -1.92
CA VAL A 70 10.54 -14.29 -2.37
C VAL A 70 11.97 -14.28 -2.88
N LEU A 71 12.15 -13.72 -4.06
CA LEU A 71 13.44 -13.41 -4.65
C LEU A 71 13.63 -11.89 -4.61
N GLN A 72 14.80 -11.44 -4.19
CA GLN A 72 15.19 -10.03 -4.15
C GLN A 72 16.39 -9.80 -5.08
N GLY A 73 16.36 -8.73 -5.85
CA GLY A 73 17.44 -8.36 -6.76
C GLY A 73 17.28 -6.93 -7.22
N SER A 74 17.85 -6.61 -8.37
CA SER A 74 17.76 -5.28 -8.96
C SER A 74 17.60 -5.33 -10.49
N ARG A 75 16.98 -4.29 -11.03
CA ARG A 75 16.91 -3.97 -12.46
C ARG A 75 17.13 -2.47 -12.63
N GLY A 76 18.21 -2.10 -13.31
CA GLY A 76 18.67 -0.71 -13.34
C GLY A 76 18.87 -0.18 -11.91
N SER A 77 18.30 0.98 -11.62
CA SER A 77 18.31 1.60 -10.28
C SER A 77 17.20 1.11 -9.35
N SER A 78 16.34 0.19 -9.81
CA SER A 78 15.18 -0.28 -9.04
C SER A 78 15.54 -1.54 -8.24
N GLU A 79 15.19 -1.52 -6.95
CA GLU A 79 15.11 -2.75 -6.14
C GLU A 79 13.90 -3.55 -6.61
N VAL A 80 14.05 -4.87 -6.78
CA VAL A 80 13.02 -5.76 -7.31
C VAL A 80 12.75 -6.91 -6.35
N LEU A 81 11.46 -7.14 -6.06
CA LEU A 81 10.97 -8.33 -5.37
C LEU A 81 10.10 -9.14 -6.34
N LEU A 82 10.40 -10.43 -6.48
CA LEU A 82 9.63 -11.39 -7.27
C LEU A 82 9.11 -12.50 -6.35
N PHE A 83 7.80 -12.72 -6.33
CA PHE A 83 7.19 -13.74 -5.48
C PHE A 83 5.82 -14.17 -5.99
N ASP A 84 5.37 -15.35 -5.57
CA ASP A 84 3.96 -15.69 -5.67
C ASP A 84 3.19 -15.12 -4.49
N TYR A 85 1.97 -14.66 -4.74
CA TYR A 85 1.07 -14.15 -3.72
C TYR A 85 -0.30 -14.81 -3.87
N SER A 86 -0.77 -15.42 -2.78
CA SER A 86 -2.10 -16.02 -2.70
C SER A 86 -2.93 -15.30 -1.65
N TYR A 87 -4.18 -15.02 -1.93
CA TYR A 87 -5.10 -14.41 -0.98
C TYR A 87 -6.51 -14.96 -1.13
N ARG A 88 -7.34 -14.79 -0.10
CA ARG A 88 -8.75 -15.21 -0.13
C ARG A 88 -9.70 -14.03 0.04
N VAL A 89 -10.79 -14.06 -0.72
CA VAL A 89 -11.94 -13.16 -0.60
C VAL A 89 -13.18 -14.04 -0.47
N GLY A 90 -13.77 -14.06 0.73
CA GLY A 90 -14.87 -14.97 1.06
C GLY A 90 -14.48 -16.43 0.84
N LYS A 91 -15.27 -17.17 0.04
CA LYS A 91 -15.04 -18.59 -0.21
C LYS A 91 -13.92 -18.89 -1.20
N SER A 92 -13.42 -17.87 -1.90
CA SER A 92 -12.55 -18.11 -3.04
C SER A 92 -11.17 -17.49 -2.87
N GLY A 93 -10.20 -18.12 -3.52
CA GLY A 93 -8.81 -17.71 -3.51
C GLY A 93 -8.36 -17.23 -4.88
N SER A 94 -7.38 -16.33 -4.88
CA SER A 94 -6.58 -16.00 -6.06
C SER A 94 -5.12 -16.30 -5.76
N ASN A 95 -4.38 -16.72 -6.78
CA ASN A 95 -2.95 -16.98 -6.71
C ASN A 95 -2.30 -16.41 -7.98
N GLN A 96 -1.31 -15.53 -7.80
CA GLN A 96 -0.60 -14.93 -8.93
C GLN A 96 0.87 -14.69 -8.61
N THR A 97 1.66 -14.49 -9.66
CA THR A 97 3.06 -14.03 -9.54
C THR A 97 3.08 -12.50 -9.54
N LEU A 98 3.77 -11.92 -8.58
CA LEU A 98 3.96 -10.49 -8.37
C LEU A 98 5.42 -10.11 -8.64
N VAL A 99 5.62 -8.98 -9.31
CA VAL A 99 6.90 -8.26 -9.32
C VAL A 99 6.67 -6.90 -8.71
N ALA A 100 7.41 -6.55 -7.67
CA ALA A 100 7.37 -5.24 -7.06
C ALA A 100 8.70 -4.54 -7.27
N LEU A 101 8.66 -3.31 -7.77
CA LEU A 101 9.80 -2.48 -8.05
C LEU A 101 9.76 -1.24 -7.16
N ARG A 102 10.91 -0.90 -6.58
CA ARG A 102 11.07 0.28 -5.76
C ARG A 102 12.02 1.27 -6.40
N SER A 103 11.61 2.54 -6.42
CA SER A 103 12.48 3.66 -6.75
C SER A 103 12.60 4.59 -5.55
N ALA A 104 13.81 4.75 -5.00
CA ALA A 104 14.01 5.52 -3.76
C ALA A 104 13.56 6.99 -3.87
N ALA A 105 13.61 7.56 -5.07
CA ALA A 105 13.19 8.93 -5.35
C ALA A 105 11.69 9.07 -5.68
N ALA A 106 10.94 7.96 -5.79
CA ALA A 106 9.54 8.01 -6.18
C ALA A 106 8.62 8.31 -4.99
N SER A 107 7.64 9.18 -5.23
CA SER A 107 6.49 9.43 -4.35
C SER A 107 5.22 9.12 -5.13
N ILE A 108 4.67 7.93 -4.89
CA ILE A 108 3.58 7.32 -5.64
C ILE A 108 2.33 7.35 -4.76
N PRO A 109 1.23 7.97 -5.23
CA PRO A 109 -0.04 7.90 -4.54
C PRO A 109 -0.57 6.48 -4.50
N LYS A 110 -1.43 6.18 -3.54
CA LYS A 110 -2.00 4.84 -3.46
C LYS A 110 -3.00 4.60 -4.58
N PHE A 111 -2.81 3.57 -5.40
CA PHE A 111 -3.75 3.24 -6.47
C PHE A 111 -3.77 1.78 -6.87
N GLN A 112 -4.83 1.41 -7.57
CA GLN A 112 -4.91 0.23 -8.42
C GLN A 112 -5.32 0.64 -9.84
N LEU A 113 -4.51 0.25 -10.82
CA LEU A 113 -4.77 0.36 -12.24
C LEU A 113 -4.93 -1.05 -12.79
N ARG A 114 -6.09 -1.37 -13.35
CA ARG A 114 -6.35 -2.68 -13.96
C ARG A 114 -6.93 -2.53 -15.34
N SER A 115 -6.78 -3.52 -16.20
CA SER A 115 -7.46 -3.48 -17.49
C SER A 115 -8.98 -3.51 -17.36
N ASN A 116 -9.61 -2.65 -18.15
CA ASN A 116 -11.05 -2.51 -18.27
C ASN A 116 -11.68 -3.63 -19.13
N ARG A 117 -10.87 -4.44 -19.84
CA ARG A 117 -11.37 -5.60 -20.61
C ARG A 117 -11.88 -6.74 -19.71
N PHE A 118 -11.56 -6.71 -18.42
CA PHE A 118 -11.96 -7.72 -17.43
C PHE A 118 -13.23 -7.34 -16.65
N LEU A 119 -14.21 -6.71 -17.31
CA LEU A 119 -15.54 -6.40 -16.74
C LEU A 119 -16.37 -7.64 -16.37
N THR A 120 -15.89 -8.85 -16.66
CA THR A 120 -16.57 -10.11 -16.29
C THR A 120 -16.33 -10.56 -14.84
N SER A 121 -15.42 -9.95 -14.08
CA SER A 121 -15.28 -10.24 -12.64
C SER A 121 -16.07 -9.25 -11.80
N ALA A 122 -17.40 -9.33 -11.86
CA ALA A 122 -18.32 -8.59 -11.01
C ALA A 122 -17.90 -8.67 -9.53
N GLY A 123 -17.27 -7.64 -8.98
CA GLY A 123 -17.02 -7.47 -7.54
C GLY A 123 -15.79 -8.16 -6.93
N TRP A 124 -14.90 -8.77 -7.72
CA TRP A 124 -13.75 -9.51 -7.17
C TRP A 124 -12.46 -8.70 -7.28
N GLY A 125 -11.90 -8.35 -6.12
CA GLY A 125 -10.60 -7.69 -6.01
C GLY A 125 -10.52 -6.27 -6.56
N ALA A 126 -11.66 -5.59 -6.74
CA ALA A 126 -11.66 -4.15 -6.93
C ALA A 126 -11.16 -3.50 -5.64
N TYR A 127 -10.03 -2.80 -5.72
CA TYR A 127 -9.53 -2.04 -4.59
C TYR A 127 -10.60 -1.04 -4.12
N GLN A 128 -10.80 -0.95 -2.80
CA GLN A 128 -11.73 0.02 -2.23
C GLN A 128 -11.20 1.42 -2.53
N GLY A 129 -11.96 2.17 -3.33
CA GLY A 129 -11.55 3.49 -3.78
C GLY A 129 -12.49 4.04 -4.83
N ASN A 130 -12.37 5.34 -5.06
CA ASN A 130 -13.14 6.03 -6.08
C ASN A 130 -12.47 5.84 -7.44
N ARG A 131 -13.29 5.65 -8.47
CA ARG A 131 -12.82 5.60 -9.86
C ARG A 131 -12.43 7.00 -10.31
N VAL A 132 -11.22 7.14 -10.83
CA VAL A 132 -10.77 8.37 -11.50
C VAL A 132 -11.30 8.38 -12.92
N ARG A 133 -11.85 9.52 -13.37
CA ARG A 133 -12.36 9.72 -14.73
C ARG A 133 -11.48 10.73 -15.46
N PHE A 134 -11.17 10.43 -16.72
CA PHE A 134 -10.44 11.31 -17.62
C PHE A 134 -11.29 11.51 -18.88
N ASP A 135 -12.15 12.53 -18.86
CA ASP A 135 -13.12 12.76 -19.94
C ASP A 135 -12.43 13.13 -21.26
N SER A 136 -11.24 13.73 -21.19
CA SER A 136 -10.37 14.03 -22.33
C SER A 136 -9.67 12.81 -22.95
N ASP A 137 -9.69 11.64 -22.29
CA ASP A 137 -8.87 10.47 -22.65
C ASP A 137 -9.72 9.18 -22.78
N PRO A 138 -10.61 9.11 -23.77
CA PRO A 138 -11.50 7.96 -23.94
C PRO A 138 -10.73 6.66 -24.20
N ALA A 139 -9.57 6.71 -24.87
CA ALA A 139 -8.73 5.54 -25.12
C ALA A 139 -8.19 4.91 -23.82
N PHE A 140 -7.80 5.75 -22.86
CA PHE A 140 -7.36 5.31 -21.53
C PHE A 140 -8.53 4.70 -20.76
N SER A 141 -9.66 5.40 -20.67
CA SER A 141 -10.85 4.92 -19.96
C SER A 141 -11.45 3.63 -20.53
N LYS A 142 -11.27 3.39 -21.84
CA LYS A 142 -11.63 2.14 -22.51
C LYS A 142 -10.69 0.99 -22.16
N SER A 143 -9.40 1.27 -22.00
CA SER A 143 -8.36 0.26 -21.78
C SER A 143 -8.15 -0.08 -20.30
N TYR A 144 -8.31 0.90 -19.42
CA TYR A 144 -7.97 0.80 -17.99
C TYR A 144 -9.06 1.35 -17.07
N LEU A 145 -9.04 0.82 -15.85
CA LEU A 145 -9.81 1.27 -14.69
C LEU A 145 -8.79 1.67 -13.61
N LEU A 146 -8.76 2.96 -13.28
CA LEU A 146 -7.95 3.52 -12.20
C LEU A 146 -8.82 3.79 -10.96
N THR A 147 -8.42 3.25 -9.82
CA THR A 147 -9.08 3.46 -8.53
C THR A 147 -8.09 3.81 -7.42
N GLY A 148 -8.54 4.60 -6.44
CA GLY A 148 -7.82 4.83 -5.21
C GLY A 148 -8.54 5.79 -4.26
N PRO A 149 -7.93 6.12 -3.12
CA PRO A 149 -8.59 6.89 -2.06
C PRO A 149 -8.71 8.39 -2.39
N ASP A 150 -7.77 8.94 -3.17
CA ASP A 150 -7.72 10.35 -3.52
C ASP A 150 -7.76 10.53 -5.04
N VAL A 151 -8.92 10.89 -5.56
CA VAL A 151 -9.15 11.05 -7.01
C VAL A 151 -8.34 12.20 -7.58
N GLN A 152 -8.15 13.28 -6.84
CA GLN A 152 -7.49 14.48 -7.35
C GLN A 152 -5.99 14.25 -7.47
N THR A 153 -5.37 13.72 -6.42
CA THR A 153 -3.94 13.36 -6.47
C THR A 153 -3.66 12.35 -7.57
N LEU A 154 -4.56 11.37 -7.78
CA LEU A 154 -4.42 10.41 -8.88
C LEU A 154 -4.62 11.03 -10.26
N ALA A 155 -5.56 11.97 -10.40
CA ALA A 155 -5.76 12.68 -11.66
C ALA A 155 -4.51 13.49 -12.06
N SER A 156 -3.82 14.11 -11.09
CA SER A 156 -2.56 14.81 -11.31
C SER A 156 -1.39 13.87 -11.59
N PHE A 157 -1.25 12.78 -10.83
CA PHE A 157 -0.17 11.80 -11.00
C PHE A 157 -0.22 11.08 -12.34
N PHE A 158 -1.43 10.68 -12.78
CA PHE A 158 -1.63 10.07 -14.09
C PHE A 158 -1.72 11.14 -15.16
N SER A 159 -0.60 11.83 -15.44
CA SER A 159 -0.49 12.87 -16.46
C SER A 159 -0.87 12.36 -17.87
N PRO A 160 -1.18 13.24 -18.83
CA PRO A 160 -1.45 12.82 -20.21
C PRO A 160 -0.34 11.96 -20.81
N GLY A 161 0.93 12.29 -20.52
CA GLY A 161 2.09 11.50 -20.96
C GLY A 161 2.07 10.07 -20.41
N LEU A 162 1.82 9.90 -19.11
CA LEU A 162 1.72 8.59 -18.49
C LEU A 162 0.52 7.80 -19.00
N ARG A 163 -0.64 8.44 -19.18
CA ARG A 163 -1.83 7.78 -19.75
C ARG A 163 -1.59 7.31 -21.19
N ASN A 164 -0.95 8.13 -22.03
CA ASN A 164 -0.63 7.78 -23.40
C ASN A 164 0.36 6.61 -23.48
N PHE A 165 1.40 6.62 -22.64
CA PHE A 165 2.31 5.49 -22.51
C PHE A 165 1.58 4.19 -22.12
N LEU A 166 0.70 4.24 -21.12
CA LEU A 166 -0.04 3.05 -20.68
C LEU A 166 -0.96 2.49 -21.78
N VAL A 167 -1.55 3.37 -22.59
CA VAL A 167 -2.41 2.98 -23.73
C VAL A 167 -1.61 2.45 -24.92
N SER A 168 -0.35 2.85 -25.08
CA SER A 168 0.50 2.36 -26.18
C SER A 168 1.16 1.01 -25.87
N MET A 169 1.07 0.51 -24.63
CA MET A 169 1.60 -0.79 -24.26
C MET A 169 0.93 -1.91 -25.09
N PRO A 170 1.69 -2.88 -25.62
CA PRO A 170 1.11 -3.97 -26.40
C PRO A 170 0.26 -4.92 -25.55
N ASP A 171 0.59 -5.07 -24.27
CA ASP A 171 -0.12 -5.92 -23.32
C ASP A 171 -0.85 -5.09 -22.25
N HIS A 172 -2.18 -5.06 -22.32
CA HIS A 172 -3.01 -4.40 -21.32
C HIS A 172 -3.44 -5.36 -20.19
N SER A 173 -2.96 -6.60 -20.15
CA SER A 173 -3.42 -7.58 -19.14
C SER A 173 -2.86 -7.33 -17.73
N TRP A 174 -1.95 -6.37 -17.59
CA TRP A 174 -1.35 -5.99 -16.32
C TRP A 174 -2.37 -5.34 -15.37
N THR A 175 -2.25 -5.72 -14.11
CA THR A 175 -2.65 -4.89 -12.99
C THR A 175 -1.39 -4.24 -12.42
N VAL A 176 -1.44 -2.92 -12.28
CA VAL A 176 -0.38 -2.09 -11.69
C VAL A 176 -0.93 -1.45 -10.43
N GLU A 177 -0.20 -1.57 -9.33
CA GLU A 177 -0.58 -0.98 -8.07
C GLU A 177 0.57 -0.16 -7.50
N GLY A 178 0.27 1.02 -6.98
CA GLY A 178 1.28 1.94 -6.47
C GLY A 178 1.01 2.34 -5.04
N TYR A 179 2.08 2.55 -4.26
CA TYR A 179 2.05 3.27 -2.99
C TYR A 179 3.47 3.58 -2.49
N GLY A 180 3.68 4.81 -2.02
CA GLY A 180 4.97 5.24 -1.47
C GLY A 180 6.02 5.24 -2.56
N ASN A 181 7.04 4.41 -2.43
CA ASN A 181 8.10 4.27 -3.45
C ASN A 181 8.01 2.98 -4.26
N TRP A 182 6.88 2.26 -4.19
CA TRP A 182 6.70 0.96 -4.81
C TRP A 182 5.64 0.96 -5.91
N LEU A 183 5.95 0.24 -6.99
CA LEU A 183 4.99 -0.24 -7.98
C LEU A 183 4.98 -1.77 -7.94
N ALA A 184 3.80 -2.37 -7.91
CA ALA A 184 3.59 -3.80 -8.03
C ALA A 184 2.86 -4.14 -9.32
N PHE A 185 3.36 -5.16 -10.01
CA PHE A 185 2.88 -5.63 -11.30
C PHE A 185 2.49 -7.10 -11.21
N TYR A 186 1.30 -7.42 -11.72
CA TYR A 186 0.84 -8.80 -11.80
C TYR A 186 -0.26 -8.96 -12.84
N ARG A 187 -0.55 -10.22 -13.19
CA ARG A 187 -1.74 -10.59 -13.95
C ARG A 187 -2.71 -11.31 -13.01
N HIS A 188 -3.94 -10.82 -12.89
CA HIS A 188 -4.90 -11.33 -11.91
C HIS A 188 -5.12 -12.84 -12.05
N GLY A 189 -4.95 -13.59 -10.95
CA GLY A 189 -5.14 -15.04 -10.90
C GLY A 189 -4.17 -15.88 -11.76
N LYS A 190 -3.08 -15.29 -12.26
CA LYS A 190 -2.13 -15.98 -13.13
C LYS A 190 -0.76 -16.14 -12.46
N LYS A 191 -0.29 -17.39 -12.40
CA LYS A 191 1.09 -17.72 -12.07
C LYS A 191 1.93 -17.78 -13.34
N VAL A 192 3.06 -17.11 -13.35
CA VAL A 192 4.03 -17.15 -14.45
C VAL A 192 4.83 -18.44 -14.35
N LYS A 193 5.04 -19.15 -15.46
CA LYS A 193 5.83 -20.40 -15.45
C LYS A 193 7.28 -20.10 -15.09
N PRO A 194 8.01 -21.03 -14.45
CA PRO A 194 9.40 -20.79 -14.04
C PRO A 194 10.32 -20.32 -15.18
N ALA A 195 10.12 -20.84 -16.40
CA ALA A 195 10.93 -20.47 -17.57
C ALA A 195 10.72 -19.00 -18.01
N ASP A 196 9.53 -18.44 -17.76
CA ASP A 196 9.12 -17.12 -18.26
C ASP A 196 9.24 -16.03 -17.17
N LEU A 197 9.75 -16.38 -15.98
CA LEU A 197 9.75 -15.48 -14.82
C LEU A 197 10.59 -14.22 -15.03
N PHE A 198 11.76 -14.35 -15.64
CA PHE A 198 12.65 -13.20 -15.80
C PHE A 198 12.26 -12.33 -16.98
N GLU A 199 11.68 -12.90 -18.04
CA GLU A 199 10.99 -12.12 -19.08
C GLU A 199 9.84 -11.29 -18.47
N PHE A 200 9.10 -11.88 -17.54
CA PHE A 200 8.05 -11.17 -16.80
C PHE A 200 8.61 -10.06 -15.90
N VAL A 201 9.73 -10.28 -15.21
CA VAL A 201 10.45 -9.24 -14.44
C VAL A 201 10.92 -8.11 -15.35
N ASP A 202 11.53 -8.43 -16.48
CA ASP A 202 12.10 -7.45 -17.39
C ASP A 202 10.99 -6.61 -18.05
N SER A 203 9.88 -7.25 -18.43
CA SER A 203 8.68 -6.56 -18.90
C SER A 203 8.11 -5.60 -17.85
N ALA A 204 7.97 -6.05 -16.60
CA ALA A 204 7.53 -5.20 -15.50
C ALA A 204 8.51 -4.06 -15.22
N GLY A 205 9.82 -4.32 -15.36
CA GLY A 205 10.89 -3.35 -15.21
C GLY A 205 10.80 -2.19 -16.21
N GLN A 206 10.57 -2.51 -17.49
CA GLN A 206 10.39 -1.49 -18.53
C GLN A 206 9.19 -0.58 -18.24
N VAL A 207 8.05 -1.18 -17.86
CA VAL A 207 6.84 -0.40 -17.52
C VAL A 207 7.08 0.46 -16.29
N ALA A 208 7.77 -0.07 -15.28
CA ALA A 208 8.09 0.67 -14.07
C ALA A 208 9.05 1.84 -14.34
N GLU A 209 10.10 1.64 -15.14
CA GLU A 209 11.06 2.68 -15.49
C GLU A 209 10.38 3.86 -16.22
N SER A 210 9.55 3.57 -17.22
CA SER A 210 8.76 4.60 -17.90
C SER A 210 7.78 5.29 -16.94
N THR A 211 7.13 4.54 -16.05
CA THR A 211 6.20 5.10 -15.05
C THR A 211 6.93 6.02 -14.07
N PHE A 212 8.08 5.61 -13.54
CA PHE A 212 8.89 6.42 -12.63
C PHE A 212 9.45 7.66 -13.33
N GLY A 213 9.91 7.54 -14.58
CA GLY A 213 10.41 8.67 -15.36
C GLY A 213 9.34 9.73 -15.58
N LEU A 214 8.18 9.32 -16.12
CA LEU A 214 7.06 10.23 -16.40
C LEU A 214 6.43 10.81 -15.13
N ALA A 215 6.40 10.05 -14.03
CA ALA A 215 5.92 10.54 -12.74
C ALA A 215 6.81 11.66 -12.18
N ARG A 216 8.14 11.57 -12.38
CA ARG A 216 9.09 12.61 -11.94
C ARG A 216 8.93 13.91 -12.72
N GLU A 217 8.65 13.82 -14.02
CA GLU A 217 8.41 14.99 -14.88
C GLU A 217 7.08 15.70 -14.55
N SER A 218 6.10 14.96 -14.03
CA SER A 218 4.81 15.52 -13.58
C SER A 218 4.80 16.03 -12.13
N GLY A 219 5.86 15.76 -11.36
CA GLY A 219 5.99 16.31 -10.00
C GLY A 219 6.40 17.79 -10.04
N PRO A 220 6.10 18.58 -9.00
CA PRO A 220 6.66 19.92 -8.90
C PRO A 220 8.19 19.81 -8.96
N SER A 221 8.78 20.42 -9.99
CA SER A 221 10.22 20.54 -10.14
C SER A 221 10.72 21.37 -8.97
N LEU A 222 11.30 20.73 -7.95
CA LEU A 222 12.16 21.43 -7.00
C LEU A 222 13.45 21.75 -7.74
N SER A 223 13.42 22.83 -8.52
CA SER A 223 14.61 23.50 -9.03
C SER A 223 15.41 23.99 -7.81
N ARG A 224 16.60 23.41 -7.70
CA ARG A 224 17.65 23.81 -6.78
C ARG A 224 18.25 25.11 -7.29
N GLU A 225 17.74 26.26 -6.83
CA GLU A 225 18.33 27.59 -6.97
C GLU A 225 17.48 28.57 -6.14
N ASP A 226 17.93 28.96 -4.95
CA ASP A 226 18.31 30.36 -4.67
C ASP A 226 18.89 30.48 -3.26
N ASP A 227 20.21 30.74 -3.21
CA ASP A 227 20.84 31.38 -2.07
C ASP A 227 20.41 32.85 -2.10
N THR A 228 19.43 33.25 -1.30
CA THR A 228 19.31 34.66 -0.93
C THR A 228 18.76 34.83 0.48
N VAL A 229 19.67 35.19 1.37
CA VAL A 229 19.41 35.75 2.69
C VAL A 229 18.81 37.14 2.52
N ILE A 230 17.58 37.38 2.99
CA ILE A 230 17.04 38.73 3.30
C ILE A 230 16.20 38.64 4.60
N PRO A 231 16.30 39.64 5.51
CA PRO A 231 16.07 39.48 6.94
C PRO A 231 14.60 39.69 7.37
N GLN A 232 14.29 39.11 8.54
CA GLN A 232 13.01 39.20 9.23
C GLN A 232 12.73 40.60 9.79
N GLY A 233 11.48 41.05 9.62
CA GLY A 233 10.79 41.99 10.50
C GLY A 233 9.65 42.76 9.80
N PRO A 234 8.66 43.31 10.52
CA PRO A 234 7.96 42.82 11.69
C PRO A 234 6.44 42.69 11.46
N GLY A 235 5.80 41.68 12.07
CA GLY A 235 4.40 41.72 12.47
C GLY A 235 3.32 41.57 11.39
N ALA A 236 2.68 40.40 11.35
CA ALA A 236 1.23 40.31 11.21
C ALA A 236 0.75 39.00 11.84
N PHE A 237 0.01 39.11 12.94
CA PHE A 237 -0.82 38.03 13.46
C PHE A 237 -1.83 37.65 12.37
N ALA A 238 -1.76 36.42 11.88
CA ALA A 238 -2.86 35.79 11.14
C ALA A 238 -3.52 34.75 12.06
N SER A 239 -4.82 34.96 12.24
CA SER A 239 -5.73 34.19 13.07
C SER A 239 -5.80 32.73 12.60
N LEU A 240 -5.47 31.78 13.49
CA LEU A 240 -5.70 30.36 13.26
C LEU A 240 -7.20 30.08 13.20
N SER A 241 -7.69 29.72 12.01
CA SER A 241 -9.06 29.18 11.84
C SER A 241 -9.21 27.82 12.54
N PRO A 242 -10.43 27.50 13.02
CA PRO A 242 -10.61 26.45 14.02
C PRO A 242 -10.70 25.03 13.42
N ALA A 243 -10.10 24.09 14.17
CA ALA A 243 -10.46 22.68 14.25
C ALA A 243 -10.43 21.86 12.95
N ALA A 244 -9.24 21.40 12.56
CA ALA A 244 -9.13 20.14 11.81
C ALA A 244 -9.62 18.99 12.72
N SER A 245 -10.89 18.58 12.58
CA SER A 245 -11.38 17.36 13.23
C SER A 245 -10.86 16.14 12.46
N VAL A 246 -9.85 15.47 13.02
CA VAL A 246 -9.25 14.24 12.47
C VAL A 246 -9.99 13.03 13.04
N LYS A 247 -10.38 12.06 12.20
CA LYS A 247 -10.99 10.78 12.64
C LYS A 247 -9.88 9.78 12.98
N PHE A 248 -9.95 9.20 14.18
CA PHE A 248 -8.97 8.26 14.71
C PHE A 248 -9.48 6.81 14.61
N ASN A 249 -8.67 5.89 14.06
CA ASN A 249 -8.87 4.45 14.22
C ASN A 249 -7.90 3.95 15.29
N PHE A 250 -8.43 3.44 16.40
CA PHE A 250 -7.62 3.09 17.58
C PHE A 250 -7.46 1.57 17.74
N LYS A 251 -6.26 1.12 18.09
CA LYS A 251 -5.95 -0.28 18.41
C LYS A 251 -5.41 -0.42 19.83
N ILE A 252 -5.99 -1.31 20.63
CA ILE A 252 -5.51 -1.67 21.98
C ILE A 252 -5.22 -3.16 22.00
N ASN A 253 -4.03 -3.56 22.43
CA ASN A 253 -3.56 -4.96 22.43
C ASN A 253 -3.73 -5.69 21.08
N GLY A 254 -3.50 -4.99 19.97
CA GLY A 254 -3.63 -5.57 18.62
C GLY A 254 -5.07 -5.70 18.09
N HIS A 255 -6.07 -5.27 18.86
CA HIS A 255 -7.48 -5.27 18.45
C HIS A 255 -7.97 -3.84 18.15
N GLU A 256 -8.63 -3.68 17.00
CA GLU A 256 -9.25 -2.43 16.57
C GLU A 256 -10.56 -2.21 17.32
N VAL A 257 -10.67 -1.05 17.98
CA VAL A 257 -11.80 -0.73 18.85
C VAL A 257 -12.75 0.18 18.07
N SER A 258 -13.74 -0.40 17.40
CA SER A 258 -14.80 0.37 16.74
C SER A 258 -15.92 0.70 17.74
N GLY A 259 -16.30 1.97 17.80
CA GLY A 259 -17.16 2.58 18.84
C GLY A 259 -18.64 2.18 18.82
N GLY A 260 -18.95 0.87 18.84
CA GLY A 260 -20.33 0.39 18.84
C GLY A 260 -20.59 -0.91 19.60
N LYS A 261 -19.59 -1.50 20.29
CA LYS A 261 -19.75 -2.83 20.94
C LYS A 261 -19.06 -2.96 22.31
N ILE A 262 -19.04 -1.90 23.12
CA ILE A 262 -18.45 -1.94 24.46
C ILE A 262 -19.46 -1.35 25.46
N ALA A 263 -19.64 -1.98 26.62
CA ALA A 263 -20.49 -1.47 27.69
C ALA A 263 -19.90 -0.16 28.25
N GLY A 264 -20.74 0.85 28.54
CA GLY A 264 -20.31 2.23 28.80
C GLY A 264 -19.13 2.38 29.79
N ALA A 265 -19.13 1.66 30.91
CA ALA A 265 -18.06 1.74 31.91
C ALA A 265 -16.69 1.23 31.41
N VAL A 266 -16.66 0.33 30.43
CA VAL A 266 -15.42 -0.17 29.80
C VAL A 266 -14.93 0.82 28.74
N GLU A 267 -15.84 1.55 28.08
CA GLU A 267 -15.48 2.58 27.10
C GLU A 267 -14.82 3.80 27.77
N ASP A 268 -15.31 4.21 28.94
CA ASP A 268 -14.76 5.35 29.71
C ASP A 268 -13.33 5.09 30.21
N GLU A 269 -13.06 3.88 30.72
CA GLU A 269 -11.72 3.51 31.21
C GLU A 269 -10.72 3.37 30.06
N VAL A 270 -11.17 2.87 28.91
CA VAL A 270 -10.38 2.85 27.68
C VAL A 270 -10.08 4.27 27.22
N PHE A 271 -11.08 5.15 27.20
CA PHE A 271 -10.93 6.54 26.82
C PHE A 271 -9.92 7.28 27.71
N ARG A 272 -9.99 7.07 29.02
CA ARG A 272 -9.04 7.61 30.00
C ARG A 272 -7.60 7.16 29.73
N LYS A 273 -7.39 5.86 29.48
CA LYS A 273 -6.06 5.31 29.16
C LYS A 273 -5.49 5.87 27.86
N VAL A 274 -6.33 6.08 26.85
CA VAL A 274 -5.92 6.69 25.58
C VAL A 274 -5.45 8.13 25.79
N LYS A 275 -6.21 8.95 26.53
CA LYS A 275 -5.80 10.33 26.86
C LYS A 275 -4.45 10.36 27.58
N GLN A 276 -4.27 9.49 28.59
CA GLN A 276 -3.03 9.42 29.36
C GLN A 276 -1.82 9.00 28.49
N GLN A 277 -1.98 8.00 27.63
CA GLN A 277 -0.90 7.56 26.75
C GLN A 277 -0.51 8.62 25.70
N MET A 278 -1.47 9.37 25.17
CA MET A 278 -1.18 10.44 24.22
C MET A 278 -0.52 11.64 24.89
N ALA A 279 -1.00 12.05 26.07
CA ALA A 279 -0.38 13.11 26.86
C ALA A 279 1.09 12.78 27.20
N ALA A 280 1.36 11.55 27.68
CA ALA A 280 2.71 11.11 28.02
C ALA A 280 3.68 11.12 26.83
N LYS A 281 3.19 10.87 25.61
CA LYS A 281 4.01 10.89 24.39
C LYS A 281 4.48 12.29 23.97
N VAL A 282 3.73 13.33 24.35
CA VAL A 282 4.03 14.71 23.95
C VAL A 282 4.64 15.54 25.09
N GLU A 283 4.47 15.11 26.34
CA GLU A 283 5.02 15.76 27.54
C GLU A 283 6.56 15.88 27.50
N GLY A 284 7.25 14.89 26.92
CA GLY A 284 8.71 14.91 26.76
C GLY A 284 9.24 15.80 25.63
N ILE A 285 8.37 16.53 24.92
CA ILE A 285 8.76 17.34 23.76
C ILE A 285 8.90 18.79 24.19
N LEU A 286 10.12 19.25 24.36
CA LEU A 286 10.42 20.65 24.61
C LEU A 286 10.75 21.36 23.29
N CYS A 287 10.15 22.54 23.07
CA CYS A 287 10.60 23.42 22.01
C CYS A 287 11.99 23.99 22.37
N PRO A 288 13.02 23.84 21.51
CA PRO A 288 14.36 24.35 21.81
C PRO A 288 14.43 25.88 21.84
N GLU A 289 13.53 26.55 21.12
CA GLU A 289 13.49 28.01 21.01
C GLU A 289 12.69 28.62 22.17
N HIS A 290 11.45 28.15 22.36
CA HIS A 290 10.50 28.77 23.27
C HIS A 290 10.40 28.07 24.63
N HIS A 291 11.06 26.93 24.82
CA HIS A 291 11.05 26.13 26.05
C HIS A 291 9.65 25.76 26.56
N GLN A 292 8.66 25.73 25.65
CA GLN A 292 7.30 25.32 25.93
C GLN A 292 7.12 23.84 25.59
N THR A 293 6.17 23.19 26.27
CA THR A 293 5.70 21.85 25.93
C THR A 293 4.39 21.94 25.14
N PRO A 294 4.18 21.09 24.13
CA PRO A 294 2.92 21.05 23.39
C PRO A 294 1.78 20.62 24.31
N GLN A 295 0.59 21.16 24.11
CA GLN A 295 -0.60 20.82 24.87
C GLN A 295 -1.62 20.08 24.02
N LEU A 296 -2.27 19.07 24.60
CA LEU A 296 -3.35 18.31 23.99
C LEU A 296 -4.66 18.62 24.71
N ASP A 297 -5.59 19.22 23.99
CA ASP A 297 -6.97 19.36 24.44
C ASP A 297 -7.82 18.24 23.83
N PHE A 298 -8.61 17.59 24.67
CA PHE A 298 -9.52 16.52 24.24
C PHE A 298 -10.96 16.96 24.42
N GLU A 299 -11.69 17.13 23.32
CA GLU A 299 -13.12 17.41 23.32
C GLU A 299 -13.91 16.11 23.06
N GLY A 300 -15.04 15.95 23.74
CA GLY A 300 -15.91 14.77 23.64
C GLY A 300 -15.77 13.79 24.82
N GLU A 301 -16.84 13.03 25.06
CA GLU A 301 -16.95 12.09 26.19
C GLU A 301 -16.72 10.62 25.78
N LYS A 302 -16.68 10.33 24.47
CA LYS A 302 -16.57 8.96 23.93
C LYS A 302 -15.51 8.89 22.84
N LEU A 303 -14.95 7.70 22.58
CA LEU A 303 -13.94 7.49 21.53
C LEU A 303 -14.43 7.88 20.13
N SER A 304 -15.70 7.59 19.83
CA SER A 304 -16.31 7.85 18.52
C SER A 304 -16.54 9.34 18.23
N THR A 305 -16.62 10.17 19.27
CA THR A 305 -16.83 11.62 19.17
C THR A 305 -15.61 12.43 19.62
N MET A 306 -14.51 11.75 19.96
CA MET A 306 -13.28 12.36 20.44
C MET A 306 -12.65 13.24 19.37
N LYS A 307 -12.45 14.52 19.70
CA LYS A 307 -11.63 15.46 18.92
C LYS A 307 -10.42 15.83 19.73
N ILE A 308 -9.26 15.83 19.08
CA ILE A 308 -7.99 16.18 19.71
C ILE A 308 -7.50 17.46 19.07
N ARG A 309 -7.20 18.47 19.88
CA ARG A 309 -6.52 19.68 19.43
C ARG A 309 -5.11 19.69 20.01
N LEU A 310 -4.14 19.81 19.11
CA LEU A 310 -2.75 20.00 19.47
C LEU A 310 -2.43 21.49 19.42
N LYS A 311 -1.99 22.05 20.54
CA LYS A 311 -1.48 23.41 20.66
C LYS A 311 0.04 23.36 20.75
N THR A 312 0.71 24.07 19.86
CA THR A 312 2.17 24.17 19.78
C THR A 312 2.58 25.62 19.60
N CYS A 313 3.77 25.98 20.05
CA CYS A 313 4.29 27.35 19.94
C CYS A 313 4.86 27.67 18.55
N CYS A 314 5.34 26.67 17.81
CA CYS A 314 5.90 26.83 16.47
C CYS A 314 5.77 25.54 15.64
N GLU A 315 5.91 25.67 14.33
CA GLU A 315 5.78 24.56 13.38
C GLU A 315 6.78 23.41 13.62
N PRO A 316 8.06 23.66 13.95
CA PRO A 316 8.98 22.57 14.30
C PRO A 316 8.54 21.75 15.52
N GLN A 317 7.94 22.39 16.53
CA GLN A 317 7.39 21.69 17.68
C GLN A 317 6.15 20.88 17.28
N GLN A 318 5.31 21.41 16.40
CA GLN A 318 4.13 20.73 15.87
C GLN A 318 4.51 19.45 15.13
N GLN A 319 5.51 19.48 14.26
CA GLN A 319 5.97 18.31 13.52
C GLN A 319 6.52 17.22 14.44
N ARG A 320 7.30 17.59 15.47
CA ARG A 320 7.84 16.64 16.46
C ARG A 320 6.72 16.02 17.31
N ALA A 321 5.74 16.82 17.73
CA ALA A 321 4.57 16.34 18.46
C ALA A 321 3.70 15.40 17.63
N LEU A 322 3.46 15.72 16.35
CA LEU A 322 2.74 14.83 15.43
C LEU A 322 3.50 13.51 15.20
N ALA A 323 4.82 13.57 14.97
CA ALA A 323 5.65 12.39 14.81
C ALA A 323 5.61 11.47 16.05
N ALA A 324 5.70 12.02 17.26
CA ALA A 324 5.61 11.26 18.51
C ALA A 324 4.24 10.61 18.70
N LEU A 325 3.17 11.25 18.23
CA LEU A 325 1.81 10.69 18.20
C LEU A 325 1.61 9.64 17.08
N GLY A 326 2.63 9.38 16.25
CA GLY A 326 2.60 8.41 15.17
C GLY A 326 2.08 8.97 13.84
N TYR A 327 2.07 10.29 13.68
CA TYR A 327 1.69 10.98 12.45
C TYR A 327 2.92 11.50 11.71
N LEU A 328 3.03 11.17 10.42
CA LEU A 328 3.93 11.89 9.52
C LEU A 328 3.17 13.13 9.03
N ALA A 329 3.63 14.31 9.43
CA ALA A 329 3.04 15.57 8.98
C ALA A 329 3.25 15.72 7.45
N SER A 330 2.18 15.54 6.68
CA SER A 330 2.08 16.09 5.33
C SER A 330 1.89 17.60 5.47
N GLY A 331 2.98 18.35 5.34
CA GLY A 331 2.96 19.80 5.40
C GLY A 331 2.21 20.38 4.21
N VAL A 332 1.08 21.05 4.49
CA VAL A 332 0.59 22.19 3.73
C VAL A 332 0.21 23.23 4.78
N LEU A 333 1.06 24.25 4.94
CA LEU A 333 0.67 25.50 5.58
C LEU A 333 -0.25 26.23 4.60
N SER A 334 -1.46 26.52 5.04
CA SER A 334 -2.31 27.51 4.39
C SER A 334 -2.37 28.73 5.32
N ASN A 335 -1.66 29.77 4.88
CA ASN A 335 -1.51 31.15 5.39
C ASN A 335 -1.11 31.34 6.85
#